data_AF-A0A5R8W5H1-F1
#
_entry.id   AF-A0A5R8W5H1-F1
#
_cell.length_a   1.000
_cell.length_b   1.000
_cell.length_c   1.000
_cell.angle_alpha   90.00
_cell.angle_beta   90.00
_cell.angle_gamma   90.00
#
_symmetry.space_group_name_H-M   'P 1'
#
loop_
_entity.id
_entity.type
_entity.pdbx_description
1 polymer ?
#
loop_
_entity_poly.entity_id
_entity_poly.type
_entity_poly.pdbx_seq_one_letter_code
_entity_poly.pdbx_strand_id
1 'polypeptide(L)' 'GYARQGMSAYVELQEKEFTSESRGYTATKHQREVGTGYFDTISTALNPNASTLALVGSTEEGQFH' A
#
# COMPACT_ATOMS: atom_id res chain seq x y z
N GLY A 1 1.02 6.69 -22.43
CA GLY A 1 -0.24 6.77 -21.66
C GLY A 1 -1.13 5.59 -21.98
N TYR A 2 -1.94 5.15 -21.01
CA TYR A 2 -2.63 3.85 -21.03
C TYR A 2 -3.34 3.52 -22.36
N ALA A 3 -4.08 4.46 -22.95
CA ALA A 3 -4.81 4.27 -24.21
C ALA A 3 -3.96 3.77 -25.40
N ARG A 4 -2.64 4.01 -25.40
CA ARG A 4 -1.71 3.60 -26.48
C ARG A 4 -0.75 2.50 -26.07
N GLN A 5 -0.49 2.32 -24.78
CA GLN A 5 0.62 1.50 -24.26
C GLN A 5 0.19 0.49 -23.19
N GLY A 6 -1.09 0.48 -22.81
CA GLY A 6 -1.64 -0.44 -21.81
C GLY A 6 -0.87 -0.39 -20.48
N MET A 7 -0.58 -1.57 -19.93
CA MET A 7 0.08 -1.73 -18.63
C MET A 7 1.49 -1.12 -18.57
N SER A 8 2.23 -1.04 -19.68
CA SER A 8 3.56 -0.41 -19.68
C SER A 8 3.50 1.04 -19.20
N ALA A 9 2.44 1.78 -19.56
CA ALA A 9 2.25 3.15 -19.08
C ALA A 9 1.92 3.22 -17.58
N TYR A 10 1.34 2.17 -17.00
CA TYR A 10 1.07 2.11 -15.56
C TYR A 10 2.32 1.72 -14.77
N VAL A 11 3.11 0.77 -15.28
CA VAL A 11 4.41 0.40 -14.70
C VAL A 11 5.36 1.60 -14.69
N GLU A 12 5.41 2.38 -15.77
CA GLU A 12 6.20 3.63 -15.79
C GLU A 12 5.81 4.63 -14.69
N LEU A 13 4.54 4.65 -14.27
CA LEU A 13 4.09 5.47 -13.14
C LEU A 13 4.58 4.85 -11.82
N GLN A 14 4.36 3.55 -11.63
CA GLN A 14 4.76 2.84 -10.40
C GLN A 14 6.27 2.94 -10.14
N GLU A 15 7.11 2.83 -11.18
CA GLU A 15 8.57 3.03 -11.06
C GLU A 15 8.94 4.46 -10.64
N LYS A 16 8.18 5.47 -11.10
CA LYS A 16 8.39 6.86 -10.66
C LYS A 16 7.96 7.07 -9.20
N GLU A 17 6.96 6.34 -8.74
CA GLU A 17 6.56 6.32 -7.32
C GLU A 17 7.68 5.71 -6.46
N PHE A 18 8.17 4.52 -6.80
CA PHE A 18 9.29 3.88 -6.11
C PHE A 18 10.54 4.77 -6.04
N THR A 19 10.95 5.36 -7.16
CA THR A 19 12.12 6.26 -7.19
C THR A 19 11.92 7.53 -6.36
N SER A 20 10.67 7.98 -6.20
CA SER A 20 10.32 9.15 -5.39
C SER A 20 10.31 8.88 -3.89
N GLU A 21 10.33 7.63 -3.45
CA GLU A 21 10.41 7.27 -2.02
C GLU A 21 11.67 7.83 -1.35
N SER A 22 12.79 7.88 -2.09
CA SER A 22 14.04 8.54 -1.66
C SER A 22 13.87 10.03 -1.31
N ARG A 23 12.79 10.67 -1.81
CA ARG A 23 12.43 12.07 -1.56
C ARG A 23 11.29 12.21 -0.55
N GLY A 24 10.88 11.12 0.10
CA GLY A 24 9.82 11.09 1.10
C GLY A 24 8.42 10.82 0.56
N TYR A 25 8.26 10.39 -0.69
CA TYR A 25 6.97 9.88 -1.18
C TYR A 25 6.61 8.57 -0.47
N THR A 26 5.36 8.43 -0.03
CA THR A 26 4.91 7.26 0.75
C THR A 26 3.74 6.50 0.12
N ALA A 27 3.03 7.10 -0.83
CA ALA A 27 1.77 6.57 -1.33
C ALA A 27 1.91 5.33 -2.23
N THR A 28 3.13 4.88 -2.54
CA THR A 28 3.35 3.57 -3.17
C THR A 28 2.75 2.43 -2.33
N LYS A 29 2.87 2.54 -0.99
CA LYS A 29 2.20 1.68 0.00
C LYS A 29 0.83 2.27 0.34
N HIS A 30 -0.08 2.19 -0.63
CA HIS A 30 -1.35 2.90 -0.60
C HIS A 30 -2.31 2.41 0.50
N GLN A 31 -2.25 1.15 0.95
CA GLN A 31 -3.06 0.66 2.07
C GLN A 31 -2.68 1.40 3.35
N ARG A 32 -1.38 1.47 3.66
CA ARG A 32 -0.87 2.28 4.77
C ARG A 32 -1.23 3.75 4.61
N GLU A 33 -1.08 4.31 3.40
CA GLU A 33 -1.31 5.74 3.14
C GLU A 33 -2.75 6.17 3.48
N VAL A 34 -3.74 5.32 3.19
CA VAL A 34 -5.16 5.59 3.52
C VAL A 34 -5.55 5.16 4.93
N GLY A 35 -4.60 4.73 5.76
CA GLY A 35 -4.79 4.48 7.17
C GLY A 35 -5.24 3.05 7.53
N THR A 36 -5.06 2.06 6.66
CA THR A 36 -5.44 0.66 6.98
C THR A 36 -4.80 0.20 8.31
N GLY A 37 -3.52 0.50 8.54
CA GLY A 37 -2.86 0.17 9.81
C GLY A 37 -3.36 0.94 11.03
N TYR A 38 -3.86 2.17 10.84
CA TYR A 38 -4.48 2.94 11.93
C TYR A 38 -5.79 2.27 12.38
N PHE A 39 -6.63 1.84 11.43
CA PHE A 39 -7.86 1.13 11.75
C PHE A 39 -7.63 -0.29 12.28
N ASP A 40 -6.57 -0.97 11.86
CA ASP A 40 -6.14 -2.22 12.48
C ASP A 40 -5.75 -2.00 13.95
N THR A 41 -5.02 -0.92 14.26
CA THR A 41 -4.65 -0.58 15.64
C THR A 41 -5.89 -0.33 16.52
N ILE A 42 -6.88 0.40 16.00
CA ILE A 42 -8.17 0.59 16.70
C ILE A 42 -8.87 -0.75 16.92
N SER A 43 -8.91 -1.61 15.90
CA SER A 43 -9.56 -2.92 15.97
C SER A 43 -8.90 -3.82 17.03
N THR A 44 -7.57 -3.85 17.08
CA THR A 44 -6.81 -4.60 18.11
C THR A 44 -7.00 -4.02 19.50
N ALA A 45 -7.13 -2.68 19.65
CA ALA A 45 -7.42 -2.07 20.95
C ALA A 45 -8.79 -2.50 21.51
N LEU A 46 -9.79 -2.70 20.64
CA LEU A 46 -11.13 -3.19 21.02
C LEU A 46 -11.16 -4.71 21.22
N ASN A 47 -10.46 -5.46 20.36
CA ASN A 47 -10.36 -6.91 20.42
C ASN A 47 -8.91 -7.35 20.13
N PRO A 48 -8.10 -7.60 21.18
CA PRO A 48 -6.72 -8.02 21.02
C PRO A 48 -6.53 -9.34 20.26
N ASN A 49 -7.57 -10.18 20.21
CA ASN A 49 -7.56 -11.48 19.53
C ASN A 49 -8.31 -11.44 18.17
N ALA A 50 -8.45 -10.27 17.55
CA ALA A 50 -9.12 -10.13 16.26
C ALA A 50 -8.42 -10.96 15.17
N SER A 51 -9.21 -11.70 14.38
CA SER A 51 -8.73 -12.53 13.26
C SER A 51 -9.01 -11.92 11.89
N THR A 52 -9.53 -10.70 11.84
CA THR A 52 -10.00 -10.01 10.63
C THR A 52 -9.28 -8.67 10.40
N LEU A 53 -8.01 -8.57 10.81
CA LEU A 53 -7.17 -7.40 10.52
C LEU A 53 -6.88 -7.33 9.01
N ALA A 54 -6.66 -6.13 8.48
CA ALA A 54 -6.58 -5.90 7.04
C ALA A 54 -5.15 -5.88 6.49
N LEU A 55 -4.15 -5.41 7.25
CA LEU A 55 -2.76 -5.39 6.77
C LEU A 55 -2.11 -6.77 6.77
N VAL A 56 -2.40 -7.58 7.79
CA VAL A 56 -1.83 -8.93 7.92
C VAL A 56 -2.32 -9.81 6.78
N GLY A 57 -1.39 -10.35 5.99
CA GLY A 57 -1.70 -11.17 4.81
C GLY A 57 -2.07 -10.38 3.56
N SER A 58 -1.94 -9.04 3.56
CA SER A 58 -2.17 -8.21 2.37
C SER A 58 -1.05 -8.37 1.33
N THR A 59 -1.35 -8.09 0.05
CA THR A 59 -0.29 -8.04 -0.98
C THR A 59 0.70 -6.89 -0.74
N GLU A 60 0.28 -5.83 -0.05
CA GLU A 60 1.18 -4.74 0.35
C GLU A 60 2.26 -5.25 1.31
N GLU A 61 1.88 -6.02 2.34
CA GLU A 61 2.83 -6.66 3.26
C GLU A 61 3.80 -7.62 2.53
N GLY A 62 3.27 -8.39 1.56
CA GLY A 62 4.03 -9.44 0.88
C GLY A 62 4.86 -8.99 -0.33
N GLN A 63 4.62 -7.82 -0.91
CA GLN A 63 5.22 -7.42 -2.19
C GLN A 63 5.89 -6.03 -2.16
N PHE A 64 5.68 -5.22 -1.13
CA PHE A 64 6.18 -3.85 -1.05
C PHE A 64 7.11 -3.68 0.16
N HIS A 65 8.42 -3.87 -0.05
CA HIS A 65 9.46 -3.80 0.99
C HIS A 65 10.14 -2.43 1.04
#